data_AF-A0A9D2T4C9-F1
#
_entry.id   AF-A0A9D2T4C9-F1
#
_cell.length_a   1.000
_cell.length_b   1.000
_cell.length_c   1.000
_cell.angle_alpha   90.00
_cell.angle_beta   90.00
_cell.angle_gamma   90.00
#
_symmetry.space_group_name_H-M   'P 1'
#
loop_
_entity.id
_entity.type
_entity.pdbx_description
1 polymer ?
#
loop_
_entity_poly.entity_id
_entity_poly.type
_entity_poly.pdbx_seq_one_letter_code
_entity_poly.pdbx_strand_id
1 'polypeptide(L)'
;MNIFNLSIKKIFSALLAQLYRFLFDRYVEVYWTYSLADKAKAGAKLHAAHIPYRIRVRSASGPMRSARGLIPTIGLRNDYMYHYTFLIRQSDFEMLPTNFFYNLTQ
;
A
#
# COMPACT_ATOMS: atom_id res chain seq x y z
N MET A 1 32.11 24.65 -25.20
CA MET A 1 32.05 24.58 -23.71
C MET A 1 30.65 24.57 -23.09
N ASN A 2 29.56 24.83 -23.83
CA ASN A 2 28.20 24.87 -23.24
C ASN A 2 27.51 23.50 -23.08
N ILE A 3 27.86 22.49 -23.89
CA ILE A 3 27.17 21.19 -23.91
C ILE A 3 27.50 20.36 -22.65
N PHE A 4 28.77 20.38 -22.20
CA PHE A 4 29.19 19.71 -20.97
C PHE A 4 28.51 20.28 -19.72
N ASN A 5 28.31 21.60 -19.68
CA ASN A 5 27.70 22.28 -18.55
C ASN A 5 26.19 21.97 -18.44
N LEU A 6 25.51 21.76 -19.58
CA LEU A 6 24.10 21.34 -19.62
C LEU A 6 23.93 19.88 -19.15
N SER A 7 24.87 19.01 -19.52
CA SER A 7 24.86 17.59 -19.13
C SER A 7 25.03 17.42 -17.61
N ILE A 8 25.99 18.14 -17.02
CA ILE A 8 26.25 18.10 -15.57
C ILE A 8 25.02 18.58 -14.78
N LYS A 9 24.37 19.66 -15.22
CA LYS A 9 23.13 20.15 -14.58
C LYS A 9 22.00 19.12 -14.62
N LYS A 10 21.81 18.42 -15.76
CA LYS A 10 20.81 17.35 -15.86
C LYS A 10 21.13 16.18 -14.93
N ILE A 11 22.37 15.72 -14.89
CA ILE A 11 22.81 14.63 -14.00
C ILE A 11 22.58 15.02 -12.55
N PHE A 12 22.97 16.23 -12.15
CA PHE A 12 22.79 16.72 -10.79
C PHE A 12 21.30 16.84 -10.42
N SER A 13 20.45 17.29 -11.35
CA SER A 13 19.00 17.36 -11.12
C SER A 13 18.35 15.98 -10.96
N ALA A 14 18.79 14.99 -11.73
CA ALA A 14 18.30 13.62 -11.62
C ALA A 14 18.74 12.96 -10.31
N LEU A 15 20.00 13.19 -9.90
CA LEU A 15 20.55 12.73 -8.62
C LEU A 15 19.83 13.38 -7.45
N LEU A 16 19.59 14.69 -7.50
CA LEU A 16 18.85 15.42 -6.48
C LEU A 16 17.41 14.90 -6.38
N ALA A 17 16.74 14.65 -7.51
CA ALA A 17 15.40 14.07 -7.53
C ALA A 17 15.36 12.65 -6.93
N GLN A 18 16.37 11.82 -7.21
CA GLN A 18 16.52 10.50 -6.59
C GLN A 18 16.78 10.58 -5.09
N LEU A 19 17.63 11.51 -4.65
CA LEU A 19 17.90 11.78 -3.24
C LEU A 19 16.64 12.28 -2.51
N TYR A 20 15.88 13.18 -3.11
CA TYR A 20 14.60 13.64 -2.57
C TYR A 20 13.60 12.49 -2.47
N ARG A 21 13.49 11.67 -3.51
CA ARG A 21 12.64 10.47 -3.46
C ARG A 21 13.06 9.52 -2.35
N PHE A 22 14.36 9.35 -2.11
CA PHE A 22 14.85 8.47 -1.05
C PHE A 22 14.63 9.05 0.36
N LEU A 23 14.87 10.34 0.54
CA LEU A 23 14.79 11.01 1.85
C LEU A 23 13.35 11.31 2.29
N PHE A 24 12.45 11.53 1.34
CA PHE A 24 11.05 11.87 1.60
C PHE A 24 10.08 10.76 1.20
N ASP A 25 10.59 9.54 0.95
CA ASP A 25 9.75 8.39 0.63
C ASP A 25 8.92 8.01 1.86
N ARG A 26 7.64 8.35 1.80
CA ARG A 26 6.69 8.04 2.85
C ARG A 26 5.83 6.86 2.47
N TYR A 27 5.37 6.13 3.47
CA TYR A 27 4.38 5.10 3.27
C TYR A 27 3.01 5.73 3.04
N VAL A 28 2.35 5.32 1.96
CA VAL A 28 1.00 5.74 1.57
C VAL A 28 0.05 4.56 1.59
N GLU A 29 -1.20 4.81 2.00
CA GLU A 29 -2.28 3.81 1.98
C GLU A 29 -2.75 3.62 0.53
N VAL A 30 -2.63 2.40 0.00
CA VAL A 30 -2.92 2.11 -1.42
C VAL A 30 -4.09 1.17 -1.62
N TYR A 31 -4.38 0.33 -0.64
CA TYR A 31 -5.52 -0.59 -0.67
C TYR A 31 -5.97 -0.90 0.75
N TRP A 32 -7.27 -1.08 0.94
CA TRP A 32 -7.82 -1.54 2.21
C TRP A 32 -8.93 -2.55 1.96
N THR A 33 -9.10 -3.47 2.91
CA THR A 33 -10.18 -4.46 2.86
C THR A 33 -10.47 -4.99 4.26
N TYR A 34 -11.69 -5.47 4.46
CA TYR A 34 -12.07 -6.26 5.63
C TYR A 34 -11.93 -7.76 5.36
N SER A 35 -12.02 -8.18 4.08
CA SER A 35 -11.94 -9.57 3.65
C SER A 35 -10.53 -10.13 3.76
N LEU A 36 -10.40 -11.29 4.43
CA LEU A 36 -9.13 -12.01 4.50
C LEU A 36 -8.69 -12.52 3.10
N ALA A 37 -9.65 -12.91 2.25
CA ALA A 37 -9.38 -13.37 0.90
C ALA A 37 -8.81 -12.25 0.03
N ASP A 38 -9.40 -11.06 0.07
CA ASP A 38 -8.93 -9.90 -0.70
C ASP A 38 -7.58 -9.42 -0.19
N LYS A 39 -7.35 -9.50 1.12
CA LYS A 39 -6.03 -9.23 1.72
C LYS A 39 -4.98 -10.19 1.14
N ALA A 40 -5.27 -11.48 1.06
CA ALA A 40 -4.35 -12.46 0.49
C ALA A 40 -4.09 -12.17 -1.01
N LYS A 41 -5.14 -11.90 -1.80
CA LYS A 41 -5.02 -11.52 -3.22
C LYS A 41 -4.14 -10.27 -3.40
N ALA A 42 -4.37 -9.22 -2.62
CA ALA A 42 -3.62 -7.97 -2.68
C ALA A 42 -2.14 -8.18 -2.33
N GLY A 43 -1.86 -8.92 -1.25
CA GLY A 43 -0.50 -9.25 -0.82
C GLY A 43 0.25 -10.09 -1.85
N ALA A 44 -0.41 -11.09 -2.44
CA ALA A 44 0.17 -11.91 -3.51
C ALA A 44 0.49 -11.07 -4.75
N LYS A 45 -0.39 -10.14 -5.13
CA LYS A 45 -0.18 -9.26 -6.29
C LYS A 45 1.01 -8.31 -6.09
N LEU A 46 1.12 -7.70 -4.91
CA LEU A 46 2.26 -6.86 -4.55
C LEU A 46 3.57 -7.67 -4.49
N HIS A 47 3.51 -8.88 -3.95
CA HIS A 47 4.66 -9.79 -3.91
C HIS A 47 5.11 -10.21 -5.31
N ALA A 48 4.19 -10.55 -6.21
CA ALA A 48 4.50 -10.89 -7.61
C ALA A 48 5.10 -9.70 -8.37
N ALA A 49 4.67 -8.48 -8.04
CA ALA A 49 5.25 -7.24 -8.57
C ALA A 49 6.59 -6.85 -7.92
N HIS A 50 7.10 -7.63 -6.96
CA HIS A 50 8.31 -7.34 -6.20
C HIS A 50 8.28 -5.98 -5.48
N ILE A 51 7.10 -5.54 -5.06
CA ILE A 51 6.91 -4.27 -4.36
C ILE A 51 6.96 -4.50 -2.86
N PRO A 52 7.86 -3.83 -2.11
CA PRO A 52 7.87 -3.89 -0.66
C PRO A 52 6.61 -3.26 -0.08
N TYR A 53 5.89 -4.00 0.77
CA TYR A 53 4.68 -3.50 1.41
C TYR A 53 4.64 -3.79 2.91
N ARG A 54 3.86 -2.97 3.62
CA ARG A 54 3.52 -3.17 5.04
C ARG A 54 2.02 -3.31 5.17
N ILE A 55 1.59 -4.21 6.05
CA ILE A 55 0.17 -4.36 6.39
C ILE A 55 -0.05 -3.75 7.76
N ARG A 56 -0.90 -2.72 7.82
CA ARG A 56 -1.43 -2.21 9.08
C ARG A 56 -2.78 -2.87 9.33
N VAL A 57 -2.88 -3.58 10.45
CA VAL A 57 -4.14 -4.17 10.92
C VAL A 57 -4.73 -3.22 11.95
N ARG A 58 -5.93 -2.68 11.69
CA ARG A 58 -6.73 -1.98 12.69
C ARG A 58 -7.88 -2.89 13.08
N SER A 59 -7.99 -3.21 14.36
CA SER A 59 -9.23 -3.79 14.89
C SER A 59 -10.37 -2.82 14.58
N ALA A 60 -11.52 -3.31 14.14
CA ALA A 60 -12.70 -2.47 13.96
C ALA A 60 -12.95 -1.64 15.22
N SER A 61 -13.25 -0.35 15.03
CA SER A 61 -13.40 0.63 16.10
C SER A 61 -14.50 0.24 17.10
N GLY A 62 -14.53 0.94 18.25
CA GLY A 62 -15.33 0.70 19.45
C GLY A 62 -16.70 -0.01 19.31
N PRO A 63 -17.55 0.29 18.31
CA PRO A 63 -18.86 -0.37 18.15
C PRO A 63 -18.82 -1.89 17.95
N MET A 64 -17.78 -2.43 17.31
CA MET A 64 -17.65 -3.89 17.11
C MET A 64 -17.08 -4.63 18.32
N ARG A 65 -16.36 -3.91 19.21
CA ARG A 65 -15.90 -4.47 20.48
C ARG A 65 -17.09 -4.76 21.40
N SER A 66 -18.12 -3.90 21.39
CA SER A 66 -19.40 -4.11 22.08
C SER A 66 -20.28 -5.19 21.44
N ALA A 67 -20.24 -5.33 20.11
CA ALA A 67 -21.01 -6.36 19.39
C ALA A 67 -20.38 -7.77 19.47
N ARG A 68 -19.17 -7.92 20.02
CA ARG A 68 -18.44 -9.20 20.14
C ARG A 68 -19.21 -10.29 20.90
N GLY A 69 -20.12 -9.91 21.80
CA GLY A 69 -21.02 -10.82 22.51
C GLY A 69 -22.34 -11.14 21.78
N LEU A 70 -22.66 -10.43 20.69
CA LEU A 70 -23.92 -10.52 19.96
C LEU A 70 -23.78 -11.19 18.58
N ILE A 71 -22.57 -11.36 18.06
CA ILE A 71 -22.32 -11.98 16.76
C ILE A 71 -22.22 -13.51 16.95
N PRO A 72 -23.08 -14.32 16.29
CA PRO A 72 -23.04 -15.78 16.41
C PRO A 72 -21.68 -16.34 15.97
N THR A 73 -21.14 -17.23 16.79
CA THR A 73 -19.73 -17.66 16.81
C THR A 73 -19.32 -18.67 15.73
N ILE A 74 -19.98 -18.69 14.57
CA ILE A 74 -19.65 -19.64 13.49
C ILE A 74 -19.68 -18.88 12.15
N GLY A 75 -18.51 -18.70 11.53
CA GLY A 75 -18.35 -18.16 10.18
C GLY A 75 -18.12 -16.64 10.06
N LEU A 76 -18.86 -15.80 10.78
CA LEU A 76 -18.84 -14.33 10.60
C LEU A 76 -17.77 -13.57 11.41
N ARG A 77 -17.00 -14.28 12.24
CA ARG A 77 -16.23 -13.68 13.35
C ARG A 77 -14.96 -12.95 12.95
N ASN A 78 -14.38 -13.22 11.77
CA ASN A 78 -13.07 -12.67 11.38
C ASN A 78 -13.14 -11.68 10.21
N ASP A 79 -14.04 -11.88 9.24
CA ASP A 79 -14.04 -11.13 7.97
C ASP A 79 -14.49 -9.67 8.09
N TYR A 80 -15.07 -9.27 9.22
CA TYR A 80 -15.48 -7.89 9.47
C TYR A 80 -14.75 -7.26 10.66
N MET A 81 -14.03 -8.06 11.46
CA MET A 81 -13.41 -7.59 12.70
C MET A 81 -12.10 -6.82 12.48
N TYR A 82 -11.47 -7.02 11.34
CA TYR A 82 -10.16 -6.47 11.05
C TYR A 82 -10.21 -5.64 9.78
N HIS A 83 -9.76 -4.39 9.89
CA HIS A 83 -9.49 -3.53 8.76
C HIS A 83 -8.02 -3.68 8.39
N TYR A 84 -7.75 -4.27 7.22
CA TYR A 84 -6.42 -4.44 6.67
C TYR A 84 -6.11 -3.28 5.74
N THR A 85 -5.01 -2.57 5.99
CA THR A 85 -4.54 -1.48 5.13
C THR A 85 -3.15 -1.80 4.61
N PHE A 86 -2.98 -1.76 3.30
CA PHE A 86 -1.70 -1.92 2.62
C PHE A 86 -1.03 -0.57 2.47
N LEU A 87 0.21 -0.52 2.94
CA LEU A 87 1.09 0.62 2.90
C LEU A 87 2.28 0.28 2.00
N ILE A 88 2.51 1.07 0.97
CA ILE A 88 3.73 0.99 0.15
C ILE A 88 4.41 2.35 0.12
N ARG A 89 5.66 2.39 -0.34
CA ARG A 89 6.35 3.66 -0.52
C ARG A 89 5.68 4.46 -1.64
N GLN A 90 5.68 5.78 -1.51
CA GLN A 90 5.07 6.65 -2.52
C GLN A 90 5.76 6.49 -3.88
N SER A 91 7.08 6.31 -3.88
CA SER A 91 7.83 6.04 -5.11
C SER A 91 7.40 4.75 -5.82
N ASP A 92 7.18 3.66 -5.06
CA ASP A 92 6.68 2.38 -5.60
C ASP A 92 5.26 2.53 -6.15
N PHE A 93 4.42 3.31 -5.47
CA PHE A 93 3.05 3.58 -5.93
C PHE A 93 3.01 4.35 -7.25
N GLU A 94 3.88 5.34 -7.44
CA GLU A 94 3.99 6.11 -8.69
C GLU A 94 4.40 5.23 -9.89
N MET A 95 5.04 4.08 -9.65
CA MET A 95 5.43 3.13 -10.70
C MET A 95 4.32 2.15 -11.07
N LEU A 96 3.29 2.03 -10.23
CA LEU A 96 2.20 1.09 -10.45
C LEU A 96 1.21 1.59 -11.52
N PRO A 97 0.64 0.70 -12.33
CA PRO A 97 -0.52 1.04 -13.15
C PRO A 97 -1.66 1.56 -12.28
N THR A 98 -2.38 2.58 -12.73
CA THR A 98 -3.53 3.15 -12.02
C THR A 98 -4.61 2.12 -11.67
N ASN A 99 -4.73 1.06 -12.47
CA ASN A 99 -5.72 -0.01 -12.27
C ASN A 99 -5.16 -1.23 -11.51
N PHE A 100 -3.99 -1.12 -10.86
CA PHE A 100 -3.32 -2.25 -10.24
C PHE A 100 -4.18 -2.98 -9.20
N PHE A 101 -5.03 -2.29 -8.45
CA PHE A 101 -5.88 -2.90 -7.42
C PHE A 101 -7.32 -3.18 -7.88
N TYR A 102 -7.71 -2.82 -9.11
CA TYR A 102 -9.11 -2.83 -9.57
C TYR A 102 -9.74 -4.24 -9.60
N ASN A 103 -8.97 -5.28 -9.92
CA ASN A 103 -9.48 -6.65 -10.06
C ASN A 103 -9.46 -7.46 -8.75
N LEU A 104 -9.24 -6.82 -7.59
CA LEU A 104 -9.12 -7.57 -6.33
C LEU A 104 -10.47 -7.93 -5.70
N THR A 105 -11.52 -7.15 -6.01
CA THR A 105 -12.88 -7.30 -5.49
C THR A 105 -13.80 -8.15 -6.37
N GLN A 106 -13.30 -8.60 -7.54
CA GLN A 106 -13.96 -9.56 -8.42
C GLN A 106 -13.55 -10.99 -8.04
#